data_AF-R5FI21-F1
#
_entry.id   AF-R5FI21-F1
#
_cell.length_a   1.000
_cell.length_b   1.000
_cell.length_c   1.000
_cell.angle_alpha   90.00
_cell.angle_beta   90.00
_cell.angle_gamma   90.00
#
_symmetry.space_group_name_H-M   'P 1'
#
loop_
_entity.id
_entity.type
_entity.pdbx_description
1 polymer ?
#
loop_
_entity_poly.entity_id
_entity_poly.type
_entity_poly.pdbx_seq_one_letter_code
_entity_poly.pdbx_strand_id
1 'polypeptide(L)'
;MKCTFCGNENLVKTSFPMESYGDGGASVSNDVDVYLCLDCGHFEFFSTKKANKYYEDATWIRDTENEIKTLYHELEELQNPLTVQKINDEIKMVETQLKSLDITIRQQQELKNSLSELKRKLQLIPGKISQIKEKIRSLEANLKTKKYNFEVGYKKV
;
A
#
# COMPACT_ATOMS: atom_id res chain seq x y z
N MET A 1 26.97 -7.88 -3.00
CA MET A 1 27.20 -7.68 -1.55
C MET A 1 28.61 -7.15 -1.40
N LYS A 2 28.87 -6.23 -0.46
CA LYS A 2 30.20 -5.66 -0.23
C LYS A 2 30.64 -5.97 1.19
N CYS A 3 31.93 -6.22 1.37
CA CYS A 3 32.51 -6.30 2.70
C CYS A 3 32.31 -4.96 3.42
N THR A 4 31.75 -5.00 4.61
CA THR A 4 31.47 -3.81 5.43
C THR A 4 32.75 -3.17 5.97
N PHE A 5 33.86 -3.91 6.01
CA PHE A 5 35.16 -3.40 6.44
C PHE A 5 35.95 -2.71 5.30
N CYS A 6 36.16 -3.39 4.17
CA CYS A 6 37.00 -2.86 3.08
C CYS A 6 36.24 -2.41 1.83
N GLY A 7 34.93 -2.66 1.73
CA GLY A 7 34.09 -2.26 0.59
C GLY A 7 34.20 -3.15 -0.66
N ASN A 8 35.09 -4.15 -0.68
CA ASN A 8 35.27 -5.05 -1.82
C ASN A 8 34.13 -6.07 -1.97
N GLU A 9 33.98 -6.61 -3.17
CA GLU A 9 32.91 -7.56 -3.53
C GLU A 9 33.38 -9.03 -3.53
N ASN A 10 34.66 -9.28 -3.23
CA ASN A 10 35.28 -10.61 -3.23
C ASN A 10 34.90 -11.39 -1.95
N LEU A 11 33.63 -11.75 -1.84
CA LEU A 11 33.04 -12.47 -0.72
C LEU A 11 32.71 -13.92 -1.14
N VAL A 12 33.19 -14.90 -0.38
CA VAL A 12 32.85 -16.31 -0.57
C VAL A 12 31.98 -16.81 0.57
N LYS A 13 30.88 -17.50 0.26
CA LYS A 13 30.05 -18.16 1.27
C LYS A 13 30.84 -19.29 1.92
N THR A 14 30.88 -19.34 3.23
CA THR A 14 31.62 -20.34 4.00
C THR A 14 30.80 -20.83 5.19
N SER A 15 31.12 -21.99 5.73
CA SER A 15 30.76 -22.31 7.11
C SER A 15 31.56 -21.41 8.05
N PHE A 16 30.98 -21.04 9.20
CA PHE A 16 31.72 -20.31 10.21
C PHE A 16 32.82 -21.22 10.79
N PRO A 17 34.11 -20.89 10.67
CA PRO A 17 35.19 -21.84 10.96
C PRO A 17 35.56 -21.90 12.46
N MET A 18 34.72 -21.39 13.38
CA MET A 18 35.03 -21.44 14.81
C MET A 18 34.23 -22.53 15.52
N GLU A 19 34.94 -23.60 15.89
CA GLU A 19 34.54 -24.44 17.03
C GLU A 19 35.10 -23.79 18.30
N SER A 20 34.22 -23.17 19.10
CA SER A 20 34.61 -22.54 20.37
C SER A 20 34.66 -23.59 21.48
N TYR A 21 35.85 -24.03 21.86
CA TYR A 21 36.09 -24.98 22.96
C TYR A 21 36.36 -24.29 24.31
N GLY A 22 35.44 -23.46 24.77
CA GLY A 22 35.51 -22.81 26.09
C GLY A 22 34.11 -22.59 26.68
N ASP A 23 34.04 -22.26 27.98
CA ASP A 23 32.80 -22.12 28.76
C ASP A 23 31.80 -21.07 28.22
N GLY A 24 32.23 -20.25 27.26
CA GLY A 24 31.44 -19.20 26.61
C GLY A 24 31.10 -19.50 25.15
N GLY A 25 30.77 -20.75 24.81
CA GLY A 25 30.45 -21.17 23.44
C GLY A 25 29.50 -20.20 22.71
N ALA A 26 29.92 -19.74 21.53
CA ALA A 26 29.08 -18.97 20.61
C ALA A 26 28.58 -19.89 19.49
N SER A 27 27.28 -19.87 19.22
CA SER A 27 26.67 -20.55 18.08
C SER A 27 26.09 -19.53 17.11
N VAL A 28 26.25 -19.78 15.82
CA VAL A 28 25.60 -19.00 14.76
C VAL A 28 24.27 -19.66 14.44
N SER A 29 23.20 -18.86 14.43
CA SER A 29 21.87 -19.35 14.04
C SER A 29 21.88 -19.88 12.61
N ASN A 30 21.19 -20.99 12.37
CA ASN A 30 21.03 -21.58 11.02
C ASN A 30 20.34 -20.65 10.01
N ASP A 31 19.75 -19.54 10.45
CA ASP A 31 19.10 -18.55 9.59
C ASP A 31 20.08 -17.51 9.01
N VAL A 32 21.38 -17.61 9.30
CA VAL A 32 22.41 -16.64 8.90
C VAL A 32 23.44 -17.31 7.99
N ASP A 33 23.61 -16.76 6.80
CA ASP A 33 24.70 -17.11 5.91
C ASP A 33 25.97 -16.37 6.33
N VAL A 34 27.11 -17.07 6.29
CA VAL A 34 28.41 -16.50 6.60
C VAL A 34 29.22 -16.36 5.31
N TYR A 35 29.82 -15.19 5.12
CA TYR A 35 30.68 -14.89 4.00
C TYR A 35 32.05 -14.44 4.49
N LEU A 36 33.12 -14.91 3.86
CA LEU A 36 34.49 -14.45 4.11
C LEU A 36 34.92 -13.53 2.98
N CYS A 37 35.40 -12.33 3.30
CA CYS A 37 36.07 -11.47 2.32
C CYS A 37 37.49 -11.98 2.09
N LEU A 38 37.78 -12.40 0.86
CA LEU A 38 39.09 -12.95 0.50
C LEU A 38 40.20 -11.89 0.45
N ASP A 39 39.84 -10.60 0.40
CA ASP A 39 40.82 -9.52 0.32
C ASP A 39 41.29 -9.02 1.70
N CYS A 40 40.44 -9.11 2.73
CA CYS A 40 40.75 -8.58 4.07
C CYS A 40 40.50 -9.56 5.23
N GLY A 41 39.94 -10.74 4.96
CA GLY A 41 39.66 -11.76 5.97
C GLY A 41 38.44 -11.49 6.87
N HIS A 42 37.64 -10.46 6.59
CA HIS A 42 36.45 -10.14 7.38
C HIS A 42 35.32 -11.15 7.15
N PHE A 43 34.64 -11.56 8.22
CA PHE A 43 33.42 -12.37 8.16
C PHE A 43 32.18 -11.49 8.18
N GLU A 44 31.36 -11.59 7.14
CA GLU A 44 30.04 -10.97 7.07
C GLU A 44 28.97 -12.00 7.43
N PHE A 45 28.03 -11.58 8.28
CA PHE A 45 26.88 -12.37 8.67
C PHE A 45 25.63 -11.76 8.04
N PHE A 46 25.00 -12.49 7.12
CA PHE A 46 23.85 -11.98 6.39
C PHE A 46 22.74 -13.01 6.32
N SER A 47 21.51 -12.61 6.62
CA SER A 47 20.34 -13.46 6.42
C SER A 47 19.53 -12.91 5.26
N THR A 48 19.71 -13.49 4.07
CA THR A 48 18.94 -13.09 2.88
C THR A 48 17.44 -13.21 3.11
N LYS A 49 17.02 -14.25 3.83
CA LYS A 49 15.62 -14.46 4.22
C LYS A 49 15.08 -13.33 5.10
N LYS A 50 15.80 -12.94 6.16
CA LYS A 50 15.36 -11.85 7.04
C LYS A 50 15.41 -10.50 6.34
N ALA A 51 16.44 -10.26 5.52
CA ALA A 51 16.55 -9.03 4.72
C ALA A 51 15.40 -8.89 3.73
N ASN A 52 15.08 -9.95 2.97
CA ASN A 52 13.95 -9.93 2.03
C ASN A 52 12.63 -9.69 2.76
N LYS A 53 12.39 -10.40 3.87
CA LYS A 53 11.19 -10.22 4.69
C LYS A 53 11.07 -8.78 5.22
N TYR A 54 12.18 -8.18 5.66
CA TYR A 54 12.21 -6.79 6.08
C TYR A 54 11.77 -5.85 4.94
N TYR A 55 12.32 -6.03 3.73
CA TYR A 55 11.97 -5.22 2.58
C TYR A 55 10.51 -5.42 2.14
N GLU A 56 10.01 -6.66 2.18
CA GLU A 56 8.61 -6.99 1.89
C GLU A 56 7.67 -6.29 2.89
N ASP A 57 7.93 -6.44 4.20
CA ASP A 57 7.13 -5.81 5.24
C ASP A 57 7.17 -4.26 5.12
N ALA A 58 8.36 -3.68 4.90
CA ALA A 58 8.54 -2.23 4.73
C ALA A 58 7.82 -1.69 3.48
N THR A 59 7.91 -2.43 2.37
CA THR A 59 7.22 -2.09 1.11
C THR A 59 5.72 -2.14 1.30
N TRP A 60 5.21 -3.21 1.91
CA TRP A 60 3.79 -3.38 2.21
C TRP A 60 3.26 -2.24 3.09
N ILE A 61 4.00 -1.84 4.14
CA ILE A 61 3.63 -0.73 5.01
C ILE A 61 3.49 0.57 4.22
N ARG A 62 4.51 0.91 3.41
CA ARG A 62 4.53 2.14 2.60
C ARG A 62 3.40 2.17 1.57
N ASP A 63 3.19 1.06 0.86
CA ASP A 63 2.16 0.98 -0.18
C ASP A 63 0.76 1.05 0.44
N THR A 64 0.54 0.40 1.58
CA THR A 64 -0.73 0.48 2.33
C THR A 64 -1.01 1.90 2.86
N GLU A 65 0.02 2.61 3.36
CA GLU A 65 -0.13 4.01 3.76
C GLU A 65 -0.54 4.92 2.60
N ASN A 66 0.04 4.70 1.42
CA ASN A 66 -0.32 5.44 0.22
C ASN A 66 -1.75 5.13 -0.24
N GLU A 67 -2.14 3.86 -0.22
CA GLU A 67 -3.52 3.45 -0.54
C GLU A 67 -4.53 4.11 0.40
N ILE A 68 -4.26 4.10 1.71
CA ILE A 68 -5.12 4.78 2.69
C ILE A 68 -5.23 6.27 2.38
N LYS A 69 -4.14 6.97 2.06
CA LYS A 69 -4.16 8.39 1.68
C LYS A 69 -5.02 8.63 0.44
N THR A 70 -4.87 7.81 -0.59
CA THR A 70 -5.68 7.90 -1.81
C THR A 70 -7.17 7.69 -1.51
N LEU A 71 -7.51 6.71 -0.67
CA LEU A 71 -8.89 6.46 -0.26
C LEU A 71 -9.49 7.62 0.56
N TYR A 72 -8.69 8.26 1.42
CA TYR A 72 -9.12 9.48 2.13
C TYR A 72 -9.41 10.63 1.17
N HIS A 73 -8.57 10.83 0.15
CA HIS A 73 -8.82 11.85 -0.88
C HIS A 73 -10.11 11.56 -1.66
N GLU A 74 -10.32 10.31 -2.11
CA GLU A 74 -11.56 9.92 -2.81
C GLU A 74 -12.79 10.13 -1.91
N LEU A 75 -12.67 9.83 -0.62
CA LEU A 75 -13.72 10.04 0.36
C LEU A 75 -14.05 11.53 0.52
N GLU A 76 -13.05 12.39 0.63
CA GLU A 76 -13.22 13.84 0.71
C GLU A 76 -13.93 14.40 -0.53
N GLU A 77 -13.54 13.96 -1.72
CA GLU A 77 -14.19 14.36 -2.98
C GLU A 77 -15.66 13.95 -3.04
N LEU A 78 -15.99 12.72 -2.61
CA LEU A 78 -17.37 12.22 -2.58
C LEU A 78 -18.23 12.88 -1.49
N GLN A 79 -17.62 13.24 -0.36
CA GLN A 79 -18.29 13.96 0.73
C GLN A 79 -18.41 15.46 0.47
N ASN A 80 -17.65 16.00 -0.48
CA ASN A 80 -17.73 17.40 -0.85
C ASN A 80 -19.15 17.74 -1.33
N PRO A 81 -19.87 18.68 -0.67
CA PRO A 81 -21.21 19.07 -1.07
C PRO A 81 -21.29 19.55 -2.53
N LEU A 82 -20.21 20.11 -3.08
CA LEU A 82 -20.13 20.55 -4.47
C LEU A 82 -20.26 19.39 -5.46
N THR A 83 -19.83 18.18 -5.11
CA THR A 83 -19.94 16.99 -5.97
C THR A 83 -21.41 16.62 -6.18
N VAL A 84 -22.17 16.57 -5.09
CA VAL A 84 -23.62 16.30 -5.12
C VAL A 84 -24.36 17.46 -5.80
N GLN A 85 -23.96 18.70 -5.52
CA GLN A 85 -24.56 19.88 -6.14
C GLN A 85 -24.36 19.91 -7.66
N LYS A 86 -23.16 19.63 -8.17
CA LYS A 86 -22.89 19.58 -9.62
C LYS A 86 -23.78 18.56 -10.33
N ILE A 87 -23.92 17.36 -9.76
CA ILE A 87 -24.81 16.32 -10.33
C ILE A 87 -26.27 16.79 -10.31
N ASN A 88 -26.71 17.44 -9.23
CA ASN A 88 -28.07 17.98 -9.15
C ASN A 88 -28.31 19.12 -10.16
N ASP A 89 -27.32 19.97 -10.41
CA ASP A 89 -27.44 21.05 -11.38
C ASP A 89 -27.44 20.51 -12.81
N GLU A 90 -26.65 19.48 -13.13
CA GLU A 90 -26.73 18.74 -14.39
C GLU A 90 -28.10 18.09 -14.59
N ILE A 91 -28.66 17.47 -13.54
CA ILE A 91 -30.02 16.91 -13.56
C ILE A 91 -31.04 18.00 -13.90
N LYS A 92 -30.98 19.16 -13.24
CA LYS A 92 -31.90 20.28 -13.53
C LYS A 92 -31.77 20.79 -14.96
N MET A 93 -30.54 20.87 -15.49
CA MET A 93 -30.31 21.27 -16.87
C MET A 93 -30.95 20.29 -17.85
N VAL A 94 -30.74 18.98 -17.66
CA VAL A 94 -31.34 17.93 -18.48
C VAL A 94 -32.87 17.93 -18.37
N GLU A 95 -33.43 18.11 -17.17
CA GLU A 95 -34.87 18.23 -16.95
C GLU A 95 -35.46 19.47 -17.61
N THR A 96 -34.70 20.57 -17.69
CA THR A 96 -35.11 21.79 -18.40
C THR A 96 -35.09 21.58 -19.91
N GLN A 97 -34.05 20.94 -20.45
CA GLN A 97 -33.97 20.60 -21.88
C GLN A 97 -35.09 19.67 -22.30
N LEU A 98 -35.45 18.68 -21.46
CA LEU A 98 -36.58 17.76 -21.70
C LEU A 98 -37.95 18.45 -21.78
N LYS A 99 -38.09 19.64 -21.20
CA LYS A 99 -39.32 20.46 -21.25
C LYS A 99 -39.36 21.40 -22.47
N SER A 100 -38.26 21.52 -23.22
CA SER A 100 -38.23 22.34 -24.42
C SER A 100 -39.09 21.74 -25.53
N LEU A 101 -39.82 22.59 -26.24
CA LEU A 101 -40.68 22.18 -27.36
C LEU A 101 -39.89 21.87 -28.65
N ASP A 102 -38.62 22.31 -28.71
CA ASP A 102 -37.74 22.20 -29.90
C ASP A 102 -36.81 20.96 -29.88
N ILE A 103 -37.19 19.89 -29.18
CA ILE A 103 -36.39 18.65 -29.15
C ILE A 103 -37.00 17.54 -30.00
N THR A 104 -36.16 16.83 -30.75
CA THR A 104 -36.56 15.64 -31.50
C THR A 104 -36.81 14.45 -30.56
N ILE A 105 -37.58 13.46 -31.02
CA ILE A 105 -37.84 12.21 -30.28
C ILE A 105 -36.54 11.51 -29.88
N ARG A 106 -35.54 11.49 -30.77
CA ARG A 106 -34.23 10.88 -30.51
C ARG A 106 -33.48 11.59 -29.38
N GLN A 107 -33.41 12.93 -29.44
CA GLN A 107 -32.78 13.74 -28.39
C GLN A 107 -33.49 13.57 -27.05
N GLN A 108 -34.83 13.48 -27.05
CA GLN A 108 -35.59 13.24 -25.83
C GLN A 108 -35.20 11.90 -25.18
N GLN A 109 -35.01 10.84 -25.97
CA GLN A 109 -34.59 9.53 -25.46
C GLN A 109 -33.17 9.56 -24.89
N GLU A 110 -32.23 10.23 -25.57
CA GLU A 110 -30.86 10.42 -25.10
C GLU A 110 -30.83 11.19 -23.77
N LEU A 111 -31.60 12.27 -23.65
CA LEU A 111 -31.72 13.03 -22.40
C LEU A 111 -32.35 12.22 -21.26
N LYS A 112 -33.36 11.39 -21.53
CA LYS A 112 -33.94 10.48 -20.52
C LYS A 112 -32.92 9.46 -20.03
N ASN A 113 -32.10 8.91 -20.92
CA ASN A 113 -31.02 7.99 -20.53
C ASN A 113 -29.99 8.70 -19.65
N SER A 114 -29.51 9.88 -20.06
CA SER A 114 -28.58 10.70 -19.27
C SER A 114 -29.14 11.03 -17.88
N LEU A 115 -30.42 11.40 -17.80
CA LEU A 115 -31.09 11.68 -16.54
C LEU A 115 -31.13 10.46 -15.60
N SER A 116 -31.43 9.28 -16.16
CA SER A 116 -31.42 8.02 -15.42
C SER A 116 -30.03 7.69 -14.87
N GLU A 117 -28.98 7.88 -15.70
CA GLU A 117 -27.60 7.66 -15.27
C GLU A 117 -27.17 8.62 -14.17
N LEU A 118 -27.51 9.91 -14.27
CA LEU A 118 -27.20 10.92 -13.25
C LEU A 118 -27.90 10.61 -11.93
N LYS A 119 -29.19 10.25 -11.96
CA LYS A 119 -29.95 9.84 -10.77
C LYS A 119 -29.35 8.59 -10.13
N ARG A 120 -28.96 7.60 -10.93
CA ARG A 120 -28.26 6.40 -10.45
C ARG A 120 -26.90 6.75 -9.81
N LYS A 121 -26.10 7.61 -10.44
CA LYS A 121 -24.81 8.08 -9.87
C LYS A 121 -25.03 8.69 -8.49
N LEU A 122 -26.00 9.59 -8.36
CA LEU A 122 -26.35 10.24 -7.09
C LEU A 122 -26.74 9.22 -6.00
N GLN A 123 -27.58 8.24 -6.35
CA GLN A 123 -28.02 7.18 -5.43
C GLN A 123 -26.88 6.27 -4.96
N LEU A 124 -25.83 6.09 -5.77
CA LEU A 124 -24.70 5.23 -5.43
C LEU A 124 -23.65 5.91 -4.54
N ILE A 125 -23.63 7.25 -4.44
CA ILE A 125 -22.63 7.99 -3.65
C ILE A 125 -22.59 7.53 -2.17
N PRO A 126 -23.71 7.43 -1.44
CA PRO A 126 -23.68 6.98 -0.04
C PRO A 126 -23.12 5.56 0.11
N GLY A 127 -23.44 4.67 -0.82
CA GLY A 127 -22.93 3.30 -0.85
C GLY A 127 -21.41 3.27 -1.05
N LYS A 128 -20.90 4.05 -2.00
CA LYS A 128 -19.45 4.20 -2.24
C LYS A 128 -18.72 4.77 -1.01
N ILE A 129 -19.26 5.82 -0.41
CA ILE A 129 -18.71 6.41 0.83
C ILE A 129 -18.60 5.35 1.93
N SER A 130 -19.64 4.53 2.12
CA SER A 130 -19.64 3.45 3.11
C SER A 130 -18.55 2.41 2.82
N GLN A 131 -18.45 1.96 1.56
CA GLN A 131 -17.43 0.98 1.13
C GLN A 131 -16.00 1.50 1.34
N ILE A 132 -15.74 2.76 1.00
CA ILE A 132 -14.42 3.37 1.19
C ILE A 132 -14.08 3.45 2.68
N LYS A 133 -15.02 3.88 3.53
CA LYS A 133 -14.82 3.94 4.99
C LYS A 133 -14.49 2.57 5.59
N GLU A 134 -15.20 1.53 5.20
CA GLU A 134 -14.93 0.17 5.66
C GLU A 134 -13.56 -0.33 5.19
N LYS A 135 -13.19 -0.03 3.94
CA LYS A 135 -11.87 -0.38 3.39
C LYS A 135 -10.74 0.32 4.16
N ILE A 136 -10.87 1.62 4.42
CA ILE A 136 -9.90 2.40 5.22
C ILE A 136 -9.74 1.76 6.61
N ARG A 137 -10.85 1.50 7.33
CA ARG A 137 -10.81 0.88 8.66
C ARG A 137 -10.07 -0.46 8.67
N SER A 138 -10.35 -1.30 7.68
CA SER A 138 -9.69 -2.60 7.54
C SER A 138 -8.18 -2.46 7.30
N LEU A 139 -7.79 -1.57 6.37
CA LEU A 139 -6.39 -1.31 6.06
C LEU A 139 -5.64 -0.71 7.25
N GLU A 140 -6.24 0.23 7.98
CA GLU A 140 -5.65 0.83 9.18
C GLU A 140 -5.41 -0.20 10.29
N ALA A 141 -6.38 -1.11 10.52
CA ALA A 141 -6.23 -2.18 11.50
C ALA A 141 -5.10 -3.15 11.15
N ASN A 142 -5.03 -3.55 9.87
CA ASN A 142 -3.95 -4.40 9.36
C ASN A 142 -2.59 -3.69 9.44
N LEU A 143 -2.55 -2.41 9.06
CA LEU A 143 -1.35 -1.59 9.10
C LEU A 143 -0.81 -1.42 10.51
N LYS A 144 -1.68 -1.16 11.49
CA LYS A 144 -1.30 -1.07 12.90
C LYS A 144 -0.63 -2.36 13.39
N THR A 145 -1.23 -3.50 13.05
CA THR A 145 -0.70 -4.82 13.42
C THR A 145 0.65 -5.09 12.76
N LYS A 146 0.78 -4.78 11.47
CA LYS A 146 2.05 -4.95 10.75
C LYS A 146 3.15 -4.02 11.24
N LYS A 147 2.85 -2.74 11.49
CA LYS A 147 3.81 -1.81 12.09
C LYS A 147 4.29 -2.28 13.46
N TYR A 148 3.38 -2.72 14.32
CA TYR A 148 3.76 -3.27 15.63
C TYR A 148 4.73 -4.45 15.49
N ASN A 149 4.40 -5.41 14.63
CA ASN A 149 5.26 -6.58 14.37
C ASN A 149 6.61 -6.18 13.76
N PHE A 150 6.62 -5.19 12.87
CA PHE A 150 7.83 -4.66 12.25
C PHE A 150 8.74 -3.98 13.29
N GLU A 151 8.18 -3.18 14.19
CA GLU A 151 8.95 -2.51 15.25
C GLU A 151 9.48 -3.50 16.28
N VAL A 152 8.65 -4.43 16.74
CA VAL A 152 9.10 -5.47 17.69
C VAL A 152 10.13 -6.39 17.05
N GLY A 153 9.95 -6.75 15.78
CA GLY A 153 10.78 -7.71 15.07
C GLY A 153 12.12 -7.16 14.59
N TYR A 154 12.21 -5.87 14.26
CA TYR A 154 13.40 -5.29 13.62
C TYR A 154 14.02 -4.09 14.35
N LYS A 155 13.33 -3.40 15.28
CA LYS A 155 13.88 -2.25 16.03
C LYS A 155 14.41 -2.59 17.43
N LYS A 156 14.34 -3.85 17.88
CA LYS A 156 14.91 -4.29 19.17
C LYS A 156 16.37 -4.78 19.08
N VAL A 157 17.17 -4.18 18.20
CA VAL A 157 18.63 -4.40 18.14
C VAL A 157 19.33 -3.17 18.68
#